data_AF-A0A6I6WIZ7-F1
#
_entry.id   AF-A0A6I6WIZ7-F1
#
_cell.length_a   1.000
_cell.length_b   1.000
_cell.length_c   1.000
_cell.angle_alpha   90.00
_cell.angle_beta   90.00
_cell.angle_gamma   90.00
#
_symmetry.space_group_name_H-M   'P 1'
#
loop_
_entity.id
_entity.type
_entity.pdbx_description
1 polymer ?
#
loop_
_entity_poly.entity_id
_entity_poly.type
_entity_poly.pdbx_seq_one_letter_code
_entity_poly.pdbx_strand_id
1 'polypeptide(L)' 'MSYRTGAYVVDRRRDQVARVMGHNGHFLLLRPPRGGIEWDCPPEWARLATQAELRAAGITSRGTERPGKTTP' A
#
# COMPACT_ATOMS: atom_id res chain seq x y z
N MET A 1 -0.69 9.60 10.69
CA MET A 1 0.24 9.35 9.57
C MET A 1 -0.57 9.14 8.29
N SER A 2 -0.40 9.97 7.26
CA SER A 2 -1.02 9.74 5.94
C SER A 2 -0.02 9.01 5.04
N TYR A 3 -0.43 7.87 4.50
CA TYR A 3 0.34 7.15 3.49
C TYR A 3 0.06 7.73 2.11
N ARG A 4 1.11 7.88 1.28
CA ARG A 4 0.90 8.27 -0.12
C ARG A 4 0.34 7.11 -0.92
N THR A 5 -0.62 7.41 -1.79
CA THR A 5 -1.04 6.50 -2.87
C THR A 5 0.17 6.05 -3.69
N GLY A 6 0.23 4.76 -3.99
CA GLY A 6 1.34 4.10 -4.67
C GLY A 6 2.41 3.51 -3.74
N ALA A 7 2.43 3.88 -2.45
CA ALA A 7 3.35 3.32 -1.47
C ALA A 7 3.03 1.86 -1.15
N TYR A 8 4.03 1.09 -0.76
CA TYR A 8 3.84 -0.28 -0.27
C TYR A 8 3.89 -0.30 1.26
N VAL A 9 2.91 -0.96 1.84
CA VAL A 9 2.76 -1.12 3.28
C VAL A 9 2.53 -2.58 3.63
N VAL A 10 2.87 -2.95 4.86
CA VAL A 10 2.50 -4.22 5.47
C VAL A 10 1.29 -3.97 6.35
N ASP A 11 0.22 -4.72 6.07
CA ASP A 11 -0.93 -4.80 6.96
C ASP A 11 -0.58 -5.76 8.10
N ARG A 12 -0.27 -5.24 9.29
CA ARG A 12 0.08 -6.06 10.47
C ARG A 12 -1.05 -6.98 10.93
N ARG A 13 -2.31 -6.72 10.55
CA ARG A 13 -3.44 -7.61 10.88
C ARG A 13 -3.40 -8.91 10.07
N ARG A 14 -2.83 -8.85 8.86
CA ARG A 14 -2.77 -9.95 7.89
C ARG A 14 -1.34 -10.44 7.65
N ASP A 15 -0.35 -9.76 8.23
CA ASP A 15 1.08 -9.91 7.96
C ASP A 15 1.40 -9.91 6.46
N GLN A 16 0.69 -9.07 5.70
CA GLN A 16 0.69 -9.12 4.23
C GLN A 16 1.11 -7.79 3.62
N VAL A 17 2.01 -7.85 2.64
CA VAL A 17 2.45 -6.69 1.86
C VAL A 17 1.39 -6.32 0.83
N ALA A 18 1.05 -5.05 0.76
CA ALA A 18 0.11 -4.50 -0.22
C ALA A 18 0.45 -3.06 -0.60
N ARG A 19 -0.11 -2.62 -1.71
CA ARG A 19 0.06 -1.27 -2.22
C ARG A 19 -1.12 -0.40 -1.84
N VAL A 20 -0.84 0.82 -1.38
CA VAL A 20 -1.85 1.85 -1.09
C VAL A 20 -2.41 2.36 -2.41
N MET A 21 -3.69 2.09 -2.68
CA MET A 21 -4.44 2.61 -3.83
C MET A 21 -5.14 3.94 -3.50
N GLY A 22 -5.39 4.21 -2.22
CA GLY A 22 -5.99 5.45 -1.75
C GLY A 22 -6.17 5.46 -0.24
N HIS A 23 -6.65 6.58 0.29
CA HIS A 23 -7.03 6.73 1.69
C HIS A 23 -8.39 7.43 1.77
N ASN A 24 -9.29 6.98 2.67
CA ASN A 24 -10.56 7.67 2.93
C ASN A 24 -10.55 8.51 4.23
N GLY A 25 -9.37 8.69 4.83
CA GLY A 25 -9.21 9.39 6.11
C GLY A 25 -9.25 8.46 7.32
N HIS A 26 -10.11 7.43 7.31
CA HIS A 26 -10.12 6.38 8.34
C HIS A 26 -9.45 5.09 7.90
N PHE A 27 -9.46 4.79 6.61
CA PHE A 27 -8.89 3.55 6.07
C PHE A 27 -8.00 3.81 4.87
N LEU A 28 -6.99 2.96 4.71
CA LEU A 28 -6.20 2.82 3.49
C LEU A 28 -6.86 1.73 2.62
N LEU A 29 -7.06 2.04 1.35
CA LEU A 29 -7.42 1.02 0.36
C LEU A 29 -6.12 0.35 -0.10
N LEU A 30 -5.98 -0.94 0.20
CA LEU A 30 -4.80 -1.72 -0.11
C LEU A 30 -5.09 -2.74 -1.20
N ARG A 31 -4.11 -2.95 -2.08
CA ARG A 31 -4.17 -3.95 -3.15
C ARG A 31 -2.98 -4.90 -3.08
N PRO A 32 -3.19 -6.22 -3.17
CA PRO A 32 -2.09 -7.18 -3.14
C PRO A 32 -1.22 -7.05 -4.41
N PRO A 33 0.11 -7.22 -4.30
CA PRO A 33 1.05 -6.99 -5.40
C PRO A 33 0.91 -8.00 -6.54
N ARG A 34 0.41 -9.21 -6.28
CA ARG A 34 0.21 -10.28 -7.28
C ARG A 34 -1.18 -10.28 -7.92
N GLY A 35 -1.97 -9.22 -7.70
CA GLY A 35 -3.39 -9.22 -8.05
C GLY A 35 -4.22 -9.95 -6.99
N GLY A 36 -5.50 -9.56 -6.89
CA GLY A 36 -6.41 -10.03 -5.84
C GLY A 36 -7.38 -8.94 -5.42
N ILE A 37 -8.19 -9.27 -4.41
CA ILE A 37 -9.22 -8.38 -3.86
C ILE A 37 -8.56 -7.24 -3.10
N GLU A 38 -9.03 -6.02 -3.33
CA GLU A 38 -8.64 -4.85 -2.55
C GLU A 38 -9.30 -4.89 -1.18
N TRP A 39 -8.60 -4.43 -0.14
CA TRP A 39 -9.13 -4.42 1.22
C TRP A 39 -8.82 -3.11 1.95
N ASP A 40 -9.67 -2.79 2.91
CA ASP A 40 -9.43 -1.70 3.85
C ASP A 40 -8.45 -2.14 4.95
N CYS A 41 -7.48 -1.26 5.23
CA CYS A 41 -6.56 -1.40 6.34
C CYS A 41 -6.52 -0.09 7.13
N PRO A 42 -6.76 -0.11 8.46
CA PRO A 42 -6.60 1.08 9.27
C PRO A 42 -5.13 1.53 9.28
N PRO A 43 -4.85 2.83 9.18
CA PRO A 43 -3.49 3.36 9.07
C PRO A 43 -2.63 3.10 10.32
N GLU A 44 -3.25 2.84 11.47
CA GLU A 44 -2.57 2.44 12.70
C GLU A 44 -1.97 1.02 12.61
N TRP A 45 -2.57 0.13 11.79
CA TRP A 45 -2.11 -1.24 11.58
C TRP A 45 -1.20 -1.36 10.36
N ALA A 46 -1.31 -0.43 9.41
CA ALA A 46 -0.40 -0.32 8.29
C ALA A 46 0.99 0.18 8.74
N ARG A 47 2.05 -0.42 8.19
CA ARG A 47 3.45 0.02 8.35
C ARG A 47 4.12 0.10 6.99
N LEU A 48 5.03 1.05 6.76
CA LEU A 48 5.84 1.04 5.53
C LEU A 48 6.59 -0.28 5.39
N ALA A 49 6.46 -0.92 4.22
CA ALA A 49 7.16 -2.17 3.93
C ALA A 49 8.66 -1.89 3.74
N THR A 50 9.49 -2.74 4.37
CA THR A 50 10.94 -2.71 4.19
C THR A 50 11.32 -3.32 2.84
N GLN A 51 12.51 -3.00 2.36
CA GLN A 51 13.00 -3.56 1.09
C GLN A 51 13.09 -5.09 1.10
N ALA A 52 13.30 -5.70 2.26
CA ALA A 52 13.29 -7.16 2.43
C ALA A 52 11.89 -7.75 2.25
N GLU A 53 10.87 -7.15 2.87
CA GLU A 53 9.47 -7.57 2.73
C GLU A 53 8.97 -7.37 1.29
N LEU A 54 9.37 -6.28 0.64
CA LEU A 54 9.08 -6.06 -0.78
C LEU A 54 9.68 -7.16 -1.66
N ARG A 55 10.95 -7.53 -1.42
CA ARG A 55 11.58 -8.63 -2.16
C ARG A 55 10.91 -9.97 -1.91
N ALA A 56 10.53 -10.27 -0.66
CA ALA A 56 9.79 -11.49 -0.32
C ALA A 56 8.43 -11.55 -1.04
N ALA A 57 7.77 -10.40 -1.22
CA ALA A 57 6.55 -10.28 -1.99
C ALA A 57 6.75 -10.30 -3.52
N GLY A 58 8.00 -10.34 -4.01
CA GLY A 58 8.34 -10.32 -5.43
C GLY A 58 8.27 -8.93 -6.08
N ILE A 59 8.30 -7.87 -5.27
CA ILE A 59 8.25 -6.47 -5.73
C ILE A 59 9.70 -6.00 -5.95
N THR A 60 10.16 -6.06 -7.20
CA THR A 60 11.54 -5.74 -7.58
C THR A 60 11.78 -4.28 -7.97
N SER A 61 10.75 -3.45 -8.03
CA SER A 61 10.86 -2.08 -8.56
C SER A 61 10.03 -1.10 -7.73
N ARG A 62 10.60 0.09 -7.49
CA ARG A 62 9.89 1.24 -6.91
C ARG A 62 8.71 1.58 -7.84
N GLY A 63 7.52 1.05 -7.54
CA GLY A 63 6.29 1.37 -8.25
C GLY A 63 5.91 2.83 -8.03
N THR A 64 6.63 3.76 -8.67
CA THR A 64 6.18 5.13 -8.84
C THR A 64 5.05 5.10 -9.87
N GLU A 65 3.83 4.77 -9.43
CA GLU A 65 2.70 5.16 -10.26
C GLU A 65 2.49 6.66 -10.14
N ARG A 66 2.12 7.21 -11.29
CA ARG A 66 2.08 8.63 -11.63
C ARG A 66 1.31 9.42 -10.57
N PRO A 67 1.72 10.65 -10.21
CA PRO A 67 0.88 11.52 -9.41
C PRO A 67 -0.43 11.71 -10.17
N GLY A 68 -1.51 11.12 -9.65
CA GLY A 68 -2.85 11.34 -10.16
C GLY A 68 -3.14 12.83 -10.17
N LYS A 69 -3.58 13.34 -11.32
CA LYS A 69 -4.01 14.72 -11.51
C LYS A 69 -4.93 15.15 -10.36
N THR A 70 -4.48 16.09 -9.54
CA THR A 70 -5.37 17.05 -8.89
C THR A 70 -5.70 18.10 -9.95
N THR A 71 -6.85 17.96 -10.60
CA THR A 71 -7.43 19.03 -11.43
C THR A 71 -8.13 20.02 -10.48
N PRO A 72 -8.02 21.35 -10.71
CA PRO A 72 -8.57 22.39 -9.85
C PRO A 72 -10.10 22.38 -9.74
#